data_AF-A0AAD6ZY76-F1
#
_entry.id   AF-A0AAD6ZY76-F1
#
_cell.length_a   1.000
_cell.length_b   1.000
_cell.length_c   1.000
_cell.angle_alpha   90.00
_cell.angle_beta   90.00
_cell.angle_gamma   90.00
#
_symmetry.space_group_name_H-M   'P 1'
#
loop_
_entity.id
_entity.type
_entity.pdbx_description
1 polymer ?
#
loop_
_entity_poly.entity_id
_entity_poly.type
_entity_poly.pdbx_seq_one_letter_code
_entity_poly.pdbx_strand_id
1 'polypeptide(L)'
;MPAPEILTVAVCLCEGVTLSDFIPNIEILAGLNGADLSPVFAKGLGEIPFRLKFAYLAPTLEPVVSIYGDSAPTVSPTTTFAAALASGEQYDIIWVPAGRFLTHSSPFL
;
A
#
# COMPACT_ATOMS: atom_id res chain seq x y z
N MET A 1 -13.59 -18.42 -18.54
CA MET A 1 -13.72 -17.05 -18.01
C MET A 1 -12.39 -16.36 -18.24
N PRO A 2 -12.36 -15.06 -18.54
CA PRO A 2 -11.09 -14.34 -18.69
C PRO A 2 -10.29 -14.40 -17.38
N ALA A 3 -8.96 -14.33 -17.47
CA ALA A 3 -8.11 -14.21 -16.28
C ALA A 3 -8.45 -12.91 -15.54
N PRO A 4 -8.36 -12.89 -14.19
CA PRO A 4 -8.65 -11.69 -13.43
C PRO A 4 -7.66 -10.59 -13.78
N GLU A 5 -8.16 -9.36 -13.87
CA GLU A 5 -7.35 -8.16 -14.08
C GLU A 5 -6.50 -7.86 -12.84
N ILE A 6 -5.23 -7.46 -13.02
CA ILE A 6 -4.39 -7.06 -11.90
C ILE A 6 -4.47 -5.55 -11.75
N LEU A 7 -5.09 -5.08 -10.66
CA LEU A 7 -5.09 -3.67 -10.28
C LEU A 7 -3.94 -3.39 -9.34
N THR A 8 -3.28 -2.26 -9.56
CA THR A 8 -2.10 -1.81 -8.84
C THR A 8 -2.46 -0.69 -7.87
N VAL A 9 -2.04 -0.82 -6.62
CA VAL A 9 -2.32 0.13 -5.54
C VAL A 9 -1.00 0.67 -5.01
N ALA A 10 -0.76 1.96 -5.22
CA ALA A 10 0.35 2.68 -4.59
C ALA A 10 -0.09 3.22 -3.23
N VAL A 11 0.58 2.78 -2.17
CA VAL A 11 0.38 3.28 -0.81
C VAL A 11 1.52 4.25 -0.51
N CYS A 12 1.18 5.53 -0.40
CA CYS A 12 2.13 6.62 -0.21
C CYS A 12 2.42 6.84 1.28
N LEU A 13 3.57 6.38 1.74
CA LEU A 13 3.99 6.40 3.13
C LEU A 13 4.94 7.58 3.39
N CYS A 14 4.82 8.13 4.59
CA CYS A 14 5.71 9.14 5.15
C CYS A 14 5.96 8.83 6.63
N GLU A 15 7.03 9.38 7.19
CA GLU A 15 7.29 9.29 8.63
C GLU A 15 6.09 9.77 9.46
N GLY A 16 5.80 9.04 10.53
CA GLY A 16 4.63 9.30 11.36
C GLY A 16 3.31 8.90 10.68
N VAL A 17 3.31 7.92 9.78
CA VAL A 17 2.07 7.36 9.23
C VAL A 17 1.25 6.66 10.31
N THR A 18 -0.08 6.76 10.22
CA THR A 18 -1.00 6.00 11.05
C THR A 18 -1.20 4.61 10.44
N LEU A 19 -0.65 3.56 11.05
CA LEU A 19 -0.71 2.20 10.50
C LEU A 19 -2.14 1.68 10.33
N SER A 20 -3.07 2.06 11.22
CA SER A 20 -4.48 1.65 11.14
C SER A 20 -5.20 2.18 9.91
N ASP A 21 -4.68 3.23 9.27
CA ASP A 21 -5.35 3.86 8.13
C ASP A 21 -5.15 3.08 6.84
N PHE A 22 -4.18 2.16 6.79
CA PHE A 22 -3.95 1.33 5.62
C PHE A 22 -3.79 -0.16 5.92
N ILE A 23 -3.17 -0.59 7.03
CA ILE A 23 -2.88 -2.03 7.25
C ILE A 23 -4.15 -2.89 7.24
N PRO A 24 -5.18 -2.62 8.08
CA PRO A 24 -6.38 -3.47 8.09
C PRO A 24 -7.10 -3.50 6.74
N ASN A 25 -7.08 -2.36 6.04
CA ASN A 25 -7.73 -2.26 4.75
C ASN A 25 -6.95 -3.02 3.66
N ILE A 26 -5.62 -2.96 3.67
CA ILE A 26 -4.77 -3.77 2.80
C ILE A 26 -4.98 -5.25 3.09
N GLU A 27 -5.09 -5.67 4.35
CA GLU A 27 -5.35 -7.07 4.69
C GLU A 27 -6.68 -7.57 4.13
N ILE A 28 -7.75 -6.78 4.29
CA ILE A 28 -9.08 -7.08 3.71
C ILE A 28 -8.99 -7.18 2.19
N LEU A 29 -8.34 -6.20 1.55
CA LEU A 29 -8.21 -6.14 0.10
C LEU A 29 -7.31 -7.25 -0.46
N ALA A 30 -6.19 -7.55 0.19
CA ALA A 30 -5.31 -8.66 -0.16
C ALA A 30 -6.02 -10.02 0.02
N GLY A 31 -6.99 -10.11 0.94
CA GLY A 31 -7.86 -11.27 1.10
C GLY A 31 -8.62 -11.64 -0.17
N LEU A 32 -8.90 -10.67 -1.07
CA LEU A 32 -9.51 -10.92 -2.37
C LEU A 32 -8.62 -11.76 -3.29
N ASN A 33 -7.30 -11.68 -3.13
CA ASN A 33 -6.36 -12.56 -3.83
C ASN A 33 -6.41 -14.00 -3.32
N GLY A 34 -7.01 -14.23 -2.14
CA GLY A 34 -7.22 -15.54 -1.56
C GLY A 34 -8.17 -16.45 -2.35
N ALA A 35 -8.94 -15.88 -3.31
CA ALA A 35 -9.74 -16.66 -4.23
C ALA A 35 -8.92 -17.71 -5.03
N ASP A 36 -7.61 -17.47 -5.22
CA ASP A 36 -6.72 -18.40 -5.92
C ASP A 36 -6.04 -19.42 -4.98
N LEU A 37 -6.10 -19.22 -3.66
CA LEU A 37 -5.36 -20.03 -2.69
C LEU A 37 -6.08 -21.33 -2.32
N SER A 38 -7.41 -21.36 -2.37
CA SER A 38 -8.19 -22.54 -1.98
C SER A 38 -9.61 -22.52 -2.55
N PRO A 39 -10.16 -23.68 -2.97
CA PRO A 39 -11.56 -23.80 -3.38
C PRO A 39 -12.57 -23.37 -2.31
N VAL A 40 -12.21 -23.48 -1.03
CA VAL A 40 -13.07 -23.06 0.10
C VAL A 40 -13.19 -21.54 0.15
N PHE A 41 -12.07 -20.83 -0.02
CA PHE A 41 -12.05 -19.37 -0.08
C PHE A 41 -12.72 -18.85 -1.35
N ALA A 42 -12.45 -19.49 -2.50
CA ALA A 42 -13.10 -19.17 -3.77
C ALA A 42 -14.64 -19.27 -3.67
N LYS A 43 -15.16 -20.32 -3.01
CA LYS A 43 -16.61 -20.48 -2.81
C LYS A 43 -17.21 -19.41 -1.90
N GLY A 44 -16.47 -18.94 -0.89
CA GLY A 44 -16.92 -17.91 0.04
C GLY A 44 -16.92 -16.49 -0.54
N LEU A 45 -15.94 -16.17 -1.39
CA LEU A 45 -15.78 -14.86 -2.00
C LEU A 45 -16.59 -14.70 -3.31
N GLY A 46 -16.90 -15.81 -3.98
CA GLY A 46 -17.51 -15.80 -5.31
C GLY A 46 -16.49 -15.47 -6.40
N GLU A 47 -16.99 -15.10 -7.58
CA GLU A 47 -16.12 -14.69 -8.70
C GLU A 47 -15.63 -13.25 -8.49
N ILE A 48 -14.33 -13.10 -8.27
CA ILE A 48 -13.68 -11.79 -8.14
C ILE A 48 -12.93 -11.50 -9.45
N PRO A 49 -13.34 -10.46 -10.23
CA PRO A 49 -12.80 -10.21 -11.57
C PRO A 49 -11.41 -9.54 -11.55
N PHE A 50 -10.88 -9.20 -10.38
CA PHE A 50 -9.59 -8.55 -10.23
C PHE A 50 -8.74 -9.15 -9.10
N ARG A 51 -7.44 -8.88 -9.15
CA ARG A 51 -6.44 -9.13 -8.10
C ARG A 51 -5.72 -7.84 -7.79
N LEU A 52 -5.22 -7.71 -6.58
CA LEU A 52 -4.57 -6.49 -6.11
C LEU A 52 -3.07 -6.71 -5.94
N LYS A 53 -2.27 -5.81 -6.50
CA LYS A 53 -0.84 -5.71 -6.27
C LYS A 53 -0.53 -4.40 -5.57
N PHE A 54 0.12 -4.48 -4.41
CA PHE A 54 0.47 -3.31 -3.61
C PHE A 54 1.92 -2.89 -3.86
N ALA A 55 2.13 -1.60 -4.00
CA ALA A 55 3.43 -0.95 -3.98
C ALA A 55 3.45 0.05 -2.82
N TYR A 56 4.51 0.03 -2.01
CA TYR A 56 4.71 0.95 -0.89
C TYR A 56 5.72 2.01 -1.32
N LEU A 57 5.25 3.24 -1.53
CA LEU A 57 6.07 4.35 -1.99
C LEU A 57 6.40 5.24 -0.80
N ALA A 58 7.66 5.67 -0.68
CA ALA A 58 8.09 6.60 0.35
C ALA A 58 9.15 7.58 -0.18
N PRO A 59 9.57 8.61 0.60
CA PRO A 59 10.64 9.51 0.16
C PRO A 59 12.00 8.81 0.00
N THR A 60 12.28 7.81 0.84
CA THR A 60 13.50 6.99 0.85
C THR A 60 13.14 5.50 0.88
N LEU A 61 14.14 4.61 0.82
CA LEU A 61 13.95 3.17 1.02
C LEU A 61 14.17 2.73 2.47
N GLU A 62 14.42 3.69 3.37
CA GLU A 62 14.51 3.39 4.80
C GLU A 62 13.13 2.96 5.32
N PRO A 63 13.06 2.04 6.31
CA PRO A 63 11.79 1.63 6.90
C PRO A 63 11.05 2.83 7.49
N VAL A 64 9.78 3.01 7.11
CA VAL A 64 8.95 4.11 7.59
C VAL A 64 8.46 3.82 9.00
N VAL A 65 8.67 4.77 9.92
CA VAL A 65 8.22 4.66 11.31
C VAL A 65 6.82 5.25 11.45
N SER A 66 5.97 4.55 12.22
CA SER A 66 4.61 5.00 12.48
C SER A 66 4.54 6.14 13.51
N ILE A 67 3.33 6.68 13.73
CA ILE A 67 3.06 7.63 14.82
C ILE A 67 3.49 7.15 16.22
N TYR A 68 3.68 5.84 16.42
CA TYR A 68 4.06 5.24 17.70
C TYR A 68 5.58 5.14 17.90
N GLY A 69 6.39 5.59 16.93
CA GLY A 69 7.85 5.57 17.02
C GLY A 69 8.47 4.18 16.81
N ASP A 70 9.77 4.07 17.10
CA ASP A 70 10.63 2.93 16.74
C ASP A 70 10.27 1.62 17.44
N SER A 71 9.40 1.65 18.45
CA SER A 71 8.92 0.46 19.17
C SER A 71 7.74 -0.23 18.47
N ALA A 72 7.15 0.42 17.46
CA ALA A 72 6.07 -0.14 16.65
C ALA A 72 6.61 -0.75 15.34
N PRO A 73 5.83 -1.61 14.67
CA PRO A 73 6.20 -2.13 13.36
C PRO A 73 6.50 -1.00 12.36
N THR A 74 7.58 -1.18 11.60
CA THR A 74 7.93 -0.31 10.48
C THR A 74 7.48 -0.93 9.16
N VAL A 75 7.36 -0.10 8.13
CA VAL A 75 7.00 -0.57 6.78
C VAL A 75 8.14 -0.30 5.82
N SER A 76 8.64 -1.35 5.18
CA SER A 76 9.69 -1.24 4.17
C SER A 76 9.10 -0.78 2.82
N PRO A 77 9.53 0.36 2.28
CA PRO A 77 9.11 0.82 0.97
C PRO A 77 9.58 -0.13 -0.14
N THR A 78 8.76 -0.31 -1.17
CA THR A 78 9.14 -1.05 -2.39
C THR A 78 9.89 -0.17 -3.38
N THR A 79 9.60 1.14 -3.39
CA THR A 79 10.27 2.12 -4.26
C THR A 79 10.16 3.52 -3.66
N THR A 80 10.89 4.49 -4.20
CA THR A 80 10.78 5.90 -3.79
C THR A 80 9.81 6.67 -4.68
N PHE A 81 9.25 7.77 -4.17
CA PHE A 81 8.44 8.69 -4.99
C PHE A 81 9.21 9.18 -6.22
N ALA A 82 10.48 9.57 -6.05
CA ALA A 82 11.31 10.06 -7.14
C ALA A 82 11.55 8.98 -8.20
N ALA A 83 11.80 7.74 -7.79
CA ALA A 83 12.00 6.62 -8.72
C ALA A 83 10.72 6.27 -9.49
N ALA A 84 9.57 6.21 -8.81
CA ALA A 84 8.28 5.94 -9.45
C ALA A 84 7.88 7.03 -10.47
N LEU A 85 8.16 8.30 -10.14
CA LEU A 85 7.95 9.41 -11.08
C LEU A 85 8.91 9.34 -12.27
N ALA A 86 10.18 9.03 -12.04
CA ALA A 86 11.19 8.93 -13.09
C ALA A 86 10.94 7.75 -14.05
N SER A 87 10.42 6.63 -13.55
CA SER A 87 10.06 5.47 -14.37
C SER A 87 8.75 5.66 -15.15
N GLY A 88 7.95 6.67 -14.81
CA GLY A 88 6.62 6.87 -15.38
C GLY A 88 5.63 5.76 -15.00
N GLU A 89 5.83 5.14 -13.83
CA GLU A 89 4.95 4.08 -13.34
C GLU A 89 3.54 4.63 -13.11
N GLN A 90 2.54 3.87 -13.55
CA GLN A 90 1.13 4.20 -13.36
C GLN A 90 0.51 3.22 -12.38
N TYR A 91 -0.40 3.74 -11.55
CA TYR A 91 -1.15 2.96 -10.57
C TYR A 91 -2.64 3.19 -10.79
N ASP A 92 -3.43 2.14 -10.63
CA ASP A 92 -4.89 2.22 -10.73
C ASP A 92 -5.49 2.95 -9.53
N ILE A 93 -4.85 2.82 -8.36
CA ILE A 93 -5.25 3.48 -7.12
C ILE A 93 -4.03 4.10 -6.45
N ILE A 94 -4.17 5.36 -6.03
CA ILE A 94 -3.23 6.04 -5.13
C ILE A 94 -3.89 6.18 -3.76
N TRP A 95 -3.29 5.59 -2.74
CA TRP A 95 -3.72 5.65 -1.36
C TRP A 95 -2.74 6.46 -0.54
N VAL A 96 -3.19 7.58 0.01
CA VAL A 96 -2.43 8.38 0.97
C VAL A 96 -3.01 8.19 2.39
N PRO A 97 -2.48 7.28 3.23
CA PRO A 97 -2.91 7.15 4.62
C PRO A 97 -2.65 8.43 5.41
N ALA A 98 -3.43 8.68 6.46
CA ALA A 98 -3.15 9.81 7.32
C ALA A 98 -1.91 9.54 8.18
N GLY A 99 -1.44 10.59 8.83
CA GLY A 99 -0.29 10.54 9.70
C GLY A 99 -0.18 11.81 10.50
N ARG A 100 0.80 11.85 11.38
CA ARG A 100 1.15 13.05 12.11
C ARG A 100 1.77 14.05 11.14
N PHE A 101 1.28 15.29 11.18
CA PHE A 101 2.00 16.41 10.59
C PHE A 101 3.31 16.61 11.37
N LEU A 102 4.43 16.18 10.79
CA LEU A 102 5.74 16.55 11.29
C LEU A 102 6.04 17.96 10.79
N THR A 103 5.97 18.95 11.68
CA THR A 103 6.40 20.32 11.41
C THR A 103 7.93 20.36 11.32
N HIS A 104 8.49 19.83 10.25
CA HIS A 104 9.79 20.25 9.77
C HIS A 104 9.58 20.82 8.38
N SER A 105 10.01 22.08 8.23
CA SER A 105 9.95 22.90 7.03
C SER A 105 10.19 22.08 5.77
N SER A 106 9.10 21.73 5.08
CA SER A 106 9.18 21.21 3.73
C SER A 106 9.64 22.34 2.82
N PRO A 107 10.67 22.16 1.97
CA PRO A 107 11.01 23.13 0.93
C PRO A 107 10.02 23.11 -0.25
N PHE A 108 8.94 22.32 -0.16
CA PHE A 108 7.94 22.15 -1.22
C PHE A 108 6.57 22.73 -0.88
N LEU A 109 6.45 23.50 0.21
CA LEU A 109 5.33 24.42 0.48
C LEU A 109 5.85 25.77 0.97
#